data_AF-A0A7X1B117-F1
#
_entry.id   AF-A0A7X1B117-F1
#
_cell.length_a   1.000
_cell.length_b   1.000
_cell.length_c   1.000
_cell.angle_alpha   90.00
_cell.angle_beta   90.00
_cell.angle_gamma   90.00
#
_symmetry.space_group_name_H-M   'P 1'
#
loop_
_entity.id
_entity.type
_entity.pdbx_description
1 polymer ?
#
loop_
_entity_poly.entity_id
_entity_poly.type
_entity_poly.pdbx_seq_one_letter_code
_entity_poly.pdbx_strand_id
1 'polypeptide(L)'
;MDRLAASGCRFDNAFSTAPVCSPSRSTMVSGRYAWSIGTHHHRSNLKKPPRMFTHELRDAGYYVNWANKLDFNFEPSEDIADERKECAED
;
A
#
# COMPACT_ATOMS: atom_id res chain seq x y z
N MET A 1 7.36 16.64 11.44
CA MET A 1 6.03 16.00 11.53
C MET A 1 4.96 16.95 12.06
N ASP A 2 5.22 17.72 13.11
CA ASP A 2 4.20 18.61 13.72
C ASP A 2 3.64 19.67 12.78
N ARG A 3 4.49 20.26 11.91
CA ARG A 3 4.02 21.20 10.88
C ARG A 3 2.97 20.58 9.94
N LEU A 4 3.16 19.32 9.52
CA LEU A 4 2.21 18.59 8.67
C LEU A 4 0.93 18.27 9.44
N ALA A 5 1.05 17.89 10.71
CA ALA A 5 -0.11 17.65 11.57
C ALA A 5 -0.94 18.92 11.80
N ALA A 6 -0.29 20.09 11.94
CA ALA A 6 -0.96 21.37 12.13
C ALA A 6 -1.65 21.90 10.86
N SER A 7 -1.15 21.55 9.67
CA SER A 7 -1.74 21.96 8.39
C SER A 7 -2.65 20.91 7.74
N GLY A 8 -2.88 19.77 8.41
CA GLY A 8 -3.60 18.62 7.87
C GLY A 8 -4.70 18.12 8.81
N CYS A 9 -5.09 16.86 8.63
CA CYS A 9 -6.02 16.17 9.52
C CYS A 9 -5.27 15.09 10.31
N ARG A 10 -5.42 15.09 11.64
CA ARG A 10 -4.82 14.09 12.55
C ARG A 10 -5.88 13.09 13.01
N PHE A 11 -5.60 11.80 12.84
CA PHE A 11 -6.45 10.73 13.31
C PHE A 11 -5.87 10.12 14.60
N ASP A 12 -6.49 10.41 15.73
CA ASP A 12 -5.98 10.00 17.06
C ASP A 12 -6.19 8.51 17.35
N ASN A 13 -7.06 7.87 16.58
CA ASN A 13 -7.45 6.47 16.72
C ASN A 13 -7.33 5.74 15.37
N ALA A 14 -6.12 5.74 14.80
CA ALA A 14 -5.81 5.00 13.57
C ALA A 14 -5.14 3.66 13.89
N PHE A 15 -5.76 2.55 13.51
CA PHE A 15 -5.29 1.19 13.80
C PHE A 15 -4.85 0.46 12.54
N SER A 16 -3.75 -0.29 12.63
CA SER A 16 -3.38 -1.26 11.58
C SER A 16 -4.35 -2.44 11.63
N THR A 17 -4.74 -2.95 10.45
CA THR A 17 -5.61 -4.13 10.36
C THR A 17 -4.86 -5.45 10.62
N ALA A 18 -3.52 -5.41 10.64
CA ALA A 18 -2.67 -6.55 10.98
C ALA A 18 -1.36 -6.10 11.67
N PRO A 19 -0.83 -6.85 12.65
CA PRO A 19 0.36 -6.46 13.43
C PRO A 19 1.68 -6.90 12.78
N VAL A 20 1.67 -7.33 11.51
CA VAL A 20 2.87 -7.82 10.80
C VAL A 20 3.02 -7.09 9.47
N CYS A 21 4.27 -6.84 9.04
CA CYS A 21 4.57 -5.98 7.90
C CYS A 21 3.87 -6.41 6.60
N SER A 22 3.97 -7.68 6.18
CA SER A 22 3.35 -8.09 4.92
C SER A 22 1.84 -8.11 4.92
N PRO A 23 1.18 -8.68 5.94
CA PRO A 23 -0.27 -8.55 6.07
C PRO A 23 -0.73 -7.09 6.11
N SER A 24 -0.08 -6.23 6.92
CA SER A 24 -0.45 -4.82 7.06
C SER A 24 -0.36 -4.08 5.72
N ARG A 25 0.76 -4.24 5.01
CA ARG A 25 0.99 -3.60 3.70
C ARG A 25 0.04 -4.14 2.62
N SER A 26 -0.24 -5.43 2.61
CA SER A 26 -1.25 -6.03 1.73
C SER A 26 -2.64 -5.44 1.97
N THR A 27 -3.05 -5.21 3.22
CA THR A 27 -4.35 -4.58 3.51
C THR A 27 -4.39 -3.12 3.13
N MET A 28 -3.30 -2.38 3.38
CA MET A 28 -3.19 -0.97 3.08
C MET A 28 -3.31 -0.72 1.58
N VAL A 29 -2.59 -1.49 0.76
CA VAL A 29 -2.55 -1.28 -0.68
C VAL A 29 -3.84 -1.72 -1.39
N SER A 30 -4.55 -2.71 -0.82
CA SER A 30 -5.79 -3.25 -1.40
C SER A 30 -7.07 -2.66 -0.83
N GLY A 31 -7.01 -1.93 0.29
CA GLY A 31 -8.19 -1.45 1.03
C GLY A 31 -9.05 -2.59 1.63
N ARG A 32 -8.49 -3.79 1.78
CA ARG A 32 -9.21 -5.00 2.20
C ARG A 32 -8.60 -5.60 3.47
N TYR A 33 -9.44 -6.15 4.34
CA TYR A 33 -8.97 -6.88 5.51
C TYR A 33 -8.21 -8.14 5.11
N ALA A 34 -7.18 -8.51 5.87
CA ALA A 34 -6.32 -9.66 5.57
C ALA A 34 -7.11 -10.98 5.46
N TRP A 35 -8.19 -11.15 6.23
CA TRP A 35 -9.07 -12.32 6.12
C TRP A 35 -9.84 -12.39 4.83
N SER A 36 -10.22 -11.26 4.27
CA SER A 36 -11.04 -11.23 3.06
C SER A 36 -10.26 -11.66 1.82
N ILE A 37 -8.92 -11.61 1.88
CA ILE A 37 -8.04 -11.93 0.76
C ILE A 37 -6.99 -13.01 1.09
N GLY A 38 -7.08 -13.64 2.27
CA GLY A 38 -6.18 -14.73 2.66
C GLY A 38 -4.72 -14.34 2.90
N THR A 39 -4.45 -13.08 3.29
CA THR A 39 -3.08 -12.54 3.47
C THR A 39 -2.67 -12.41 4.94
N HIS A 40 -3.29 -13.18 5.83
CA HIS A 40 -3.09 -13.11 7.29
C HIS A 40 -1.70 -13.45 7.77
N HIS A 41 -1.12 -14.51 7.21
CA HIS A 41 0.16 -15.01 7.64
C HIS A 41 1.28 -14.30 6.90
N HIS A 42 2.33 -13.96 7.63
CA HIS A 42 3.55 -13.43 7.03
C HIS A 42 4.07 -14.40 5.98
N ARG A 43 4.46 -13.89 4.81
CA ARG A 43 4.96 -14.68 3.67
C ARG A 43 3.94 -15.69 3.12
N SER A 44 2.65 -15.48 3.36
CA SER A 44 1.61 -16.10 2.54
C SER A 44 1.70 -15.55 1.11
N ASN A 45 1.22 -16.32 0.13
CA ASN A 45 1.30 -15.93 -1.27
C ASN A 45 -0.08 -16.03 -1.94
N LEU A 46 -0.79 -14.90 -1.98
CA LEU A 46 -2.05 -14.76 -2.69
C LEU A 46 -1.78 -14.76 -4.21
N LYS A 47 -2.31 -15.78 -4.90
CA LYS A 47 -2.06 -15.99 -6.35
C LYS A 47 -2.77 -15.00 -7.27
N LYS A 48 -3.87 -14.41 -6.80
CA LYS A 48 -4.70 -13.48 -7.57
C LYS A 48 -4.88 -12.21 -6.74
N PRO A 49 -3.91 -11.27 -6.79
CA PRO A 49 -4.01 -10.04 -6.02
C PRO A 49 -5.21 -9.21 -6.49
N PRO A 50 -5.92 -8.52 -5.57
CA PRO A 50 -6.97 -7.58 -5.94
C PRO A 50 -6.38 -6.33 -6.61
N ARG A 51 -7.23 -5.52 -7.25
CA ARG A 51 -6.84 -4.15 -7.62
C ARG A 51 -6.41 -3.38 -6.36
N MET A 52 -5.36 -2.58 -6.54
CA MET A 52 -4.76 -1.73 -5.53
C MET A 52 -5.20 -0.28 -5.72
N PHE A 53 -5.13 0.54 -4.67
CA PHE A 53 -5.49 1.96 -4.78
C PHE A 53 -4.65 2.71 -5.81
N THR A 54 -3.44 2.23 -6.12
CA THR A 54 -2.57 2.82 -7.14
C THR A 54 -3.14 2.70 -8.54
N HIS A 55 -3.86 1.62 -8.87
CA HIS A 55 -4.54 1.50 -10.15
C HIS A 55 -5.65 2.56 -10.27
N GLU A 56 -6.40 2.78 -9.19
CA GLU A 56 -7.48 3.78 -9.16
C GLU A 56 -6.94 5.21 -9.34
N LEU A 57 -5.76 5.52 -8.78
CA LEU A 57 -5.08 6.79 -9.01
C LEU A 57 -4.66 6.97 -10.48
N ARG A 58 -4.10 5.92 -11.09
CA ARG A 58 -3.66 5.95 -12.49
C ARG A 58 -4.85 6.07 -13.46
N ASP A 59 -5.95 5.36 -13.20
CA ASP A 59 -7.18 5.49 -13.97
C ASP A 59 -7.75 6.92 -13.90
N ALA A 60 -7.55 7.61 -12.77
CA ALA A 60 -7.92 9.02 -12.60
C ALA A 60 -6.93 10.02 -13.22
N GLY A 61 -5.86 9.55 -13.87
CA GLY A 61 -4.87 10.38 -14.57
C GLY A 61 -3.71 10.88 -13.69
N TYR A 62 -3.52 10.32 -12.49
CA TYR A 62 -2.37 10.65 -11.66
C TYR A 62 -1.13 9.84 -12.05
N TYR A 63 0.04 10.50 -12.03
CA TYR A 63 1.33 9.82 -12.07
C TYR A 63 1.62 9.18 -10.71
N VAL A 64 1.91 7.89 -10.69
CA VAL A 64 2.19 7.14 -9.46
C VAL A 64 3.64 6.65 -9.46
N ASN A 65 4.40 7.07 -8.44
CA ASN A 65 5.70 6.48 -8.13
C ASN A 65 5.63 5.64 -6.85
N TRP A 66 6.16 4.41 -6.88
CA TRP A 66 6.38 3.57 -5.71
C TRP A 66 7.87 3.21 -5.59
N ALA A 67 8.64 4.11 -5.00
CA ALA A 67 10.10 4.01 -4.90
C ALA A 67 10.61 2.74 -4.21
N ASN A 68 10.03 2.42 -3.05
CA ASN A 68 10.69 1.56 -2.07
C ASN A 68 9.88 0.29 -1.75
N LYS A 69 10.16 -0.29 -0.59
CA LYS A 69 9.64 -1.56 -0.09
C LYS A 69 8.15 -1.78 -0.37
N LEU A 70 7.84 -2.85 -1.10
CA LEU A 70 6.49 -3.42 -1.24
C LEU A 70 6.17 -4.29 -0.03
N ASP A 71 6.86 -5.43 0.10
CA ASP A 71 6.72 -6.43 1.16
C ASP A 71 5.29 -6.95 1.32
N PHE A 72 4.53 -7.10 0.23
CA PHE A 72 3.18 -7.68 0.25
C PHE A 72 3.22 -9.21 0.35
N ASN A 73 2.09 -9.82 0.75
CA ASN A 73 1.85 -11.26 0.67
C ASN A 73 1.38 -11.72 -0.74
N PHE A 74 1.81 -11.02 -1.78
CA PHE A 74 1.57 -11.32 -3.19
C PHE A 74 2.57 -10.56 -4.05
N GLU A 75 2.81 -11.05 -5.25
CA GLU A 75 3.51 -10.29 -6.27
C GLU A 75 2.52 -9.29 -6.89
N PRO A 76 2.79 -7.97 -6.87
CA PRO A 76 1.94 -7.03 -7.57
C PRO A 76 2.10 -7.18 -9.08
N SER A 77 1.09 -6.73 -9.83
CA SER A 77 1.20 -6.59 -11.27
C SER A 77 2.21 -5.51 -11.65
N GLU A 78 2.76 -5.59 -12.87
CA GLU A 78 3.77 -4.65 -13.37
C GLU A 78 3.24 -3.21 -13.42
N ASP A 79 1.93 -3.04 -13.55
CA ASP A 79 1.22 -1.77 -13.67
C ASP A 79 0.84 -1.14 -12.31
N ILE A 80 1.44 -1.61 -11.21
CA ILE A 80 1.23 -1.02 -9.87
C ILE A 80 1.59 0.46 -9.80
N ALA A 81 2.56 0.93 -10.58
CA ALA A 81 3.05 2.30 -10.60
C ALA A 81 3.68 2.63 -11.96
N ASP A 82 3.73 3.92 -12.32
CA ASP A 82 4.42 4.40 -13.52
C ASP A 82 5.95 4.37 -13.34
N GLU A 83 6.42 4.58 -12.11
CA GLU A 83 7.83 4.48 -11.74
C GLU A 83 8.01 3.80 -10.38
N ARG A 84 9.17 3.17 -10.19
CA ARG A 84 9.57 2.50 -8.95
C ARG A 84 10.99 2.86 -8.52
N LYS A 85 11.37 4.13 -8.70
CA LYS A 85 12.69 4.66 -8.36
C LYS A 85 12.59 5.60 -7.18
N GLU A 86 13.64 5.66 -6.37
CA GLU A 86 13.79 6.70 -5.36
C GLU A 86 13.73 8.07 -6.02
N CYS A 87 12.87 8.94 -5.48
CA CYS A 87 12.87 10.35 -5.88
C CYS A 87 14.26 10.92 -5.55
N ALA A 88 14.88 11.61 -6.50
CA ALA A 88 16.15 12.28 -6.26
C ALA A 88 16.04 13.19 -5.04
N GLU A 89 17.04 13.14 -4.16
CA GLU A 89 17.15 14.07 -3.05
C GLU A 89 17.62 15.42 -3.62
N ASP A 90 16.71 16.40 -3.68
CA ASP A 90 17.02 17.82 -3.83
C ASP A 90 17.21 18.49 -2.46
#